data_AF-A0A9E4AIZ8-F1
#
_entry.id   AF-A0A9E4AIZ8-F1
#
_cell.length_a   1.000
_cell.length_b   1.000
_cell.length_c   1.000
_cell.angle_alpha   90.00
_cell.angle_beta   90.00
_cell.angle_gamma   90.00
#
_symmetry.space_group_name_H-M   'P 1'
#
loop_
_entity.id
_entity.type
_entity.pdbx_description
1 polymer ?
#
loop_
_entity_poly.entity_id
_entity_poly.type
_entity_poly.pdbx_seq_one_letter_code
_entity_poly.pdbx_strand_id
1 'polypeptide(L)'
;MKNLEFKANCESLDVLRQRLANLQAEHRCTMKQLDTYFSVTQGRLKLREINTHEAELIYYERSDLAESRYSNYQICDIPEPMAFKQIAAMALGIKGVVEKQRELWMFGDTRIHLDEVKDLGQFVELETVIHNQTEAEAQAEHQLVKNTLGIKEEDLVSISYSDLV
;
A
#
# COMPACT_ATOMS: atom_id res chain seq x y z
N MET A 1 -4.76 7.87 -11.16
CA MET A 1 -3.72 8.58 -10.38
C MET A 1 -2.38 7.87 -10.58
N LYS A 2 -1.25 8.53 -10.29
CA LYS A 2 0.10 7.96 -10.40
C LYS A 2 0.87 8.26 -9.11
N ASN A 3 1.49 7.25 -8.53
CA ASN A 3 2.39 7.39 -7.38
C ASN A 3 3.74 6.72 -7.67
N LEU A 4 4.80 7.24 -7.07
CA LEU A 4 6.07 6.55 -6.91
C LEU A 4 6.01 5.76 -5.60
N GLU A 5 6.22 4.46 -5.66
CA GLU A 5 6.06 3.57 -4.51
C GLU A 5 7.22 2.62 -4.29
N PHE A 6 7.43 2.21 -3.04
CA PHE A 6 8.25 1.04 -2.69
C PHE A 6 7.62 0.28 -1.53
N LYS A 7 8.07 -0.96 -1.33
CA LYS A 7 7.73 -1.79 -0.18
C LYS A 7 8.98 -2.45 0.40
N ALA A 8 9.05 -2.53 1.72
CA ALA A 8 10.09 -3.30 2.40
C ALA A 8 9.52 -4.06 3.60
N ASN A 9 10.16 -5.18 3.93
CA ASN A 9 10.04 -5.77 5.25
C ASN A 9 10.64 -4.83 6.30
N CYS A 10 10.19 -4.95 7.54
CA CYS A 10 10.84 -4.28 8.65
C CYS A 10 10.77 -5.14 9.91
N GLU A 11 11.82 -5.09 10.72
CA GLU A 11 11.90 -5.87 11.95
C GLU A 11 11.09 -5.25 13.10
N SER A 12 10.86 -3.93 13.06
CA SER A 12 10.17 -3.22 14.13
C SER A 12 9.48 -1.95 13.63
N LEU A 13 8.15 -1.98 13.62
CA LEU A 13 7.34 -0.78 13.39
C LEU A 13 7.58 0.30 14.46
N ASP A 14 7.93 -0.06 15.70
CA ASP A 14 8.20 0.93 16.76
C ASP A 14 9.41 1.82 16.43
N VAL A 15 10.47 1.22 15.87
CA VAL A 15 11.65 1.98 15.42
C VAL A 15 11.26 2.93 14.27
N LEU A 16 10.41 2.47 13.35
CA LEU A 16 9.93 3.33 12.25
C LEU A 16 9.03 4.47 12.75
N ARG A 17 8.14 4.23 13.72
CA ARG A 17 7.33 5.29 14.35
C ARG A 17 8.21 6.38 14.97
N GLN A 18 9.29 6.01 15.65
CA GLN A 18 10.25 6.99 16.19
C GLN A 18 10.95 7.80 15.10
N ARG A 19 11.36 7.15 13.99
CA ARG A 19 11.97 7.84 12.84
C ARG A 19 10.98 8.80 12.18
N LEU A 20 9.72 8.40 12.02
CA LEU A 20 8.64 9.23 11.48
C LEU A 20 8.34 10.45 12.36
N ALA A 21 8.30 10.27 13.68
CA ALA A 21 8.14 11.37 14.62
C ALA A 21 9.29 12.39 14.51
N ASN A 22 10.53 11.91 14.38
CA ASN A 22 11.70 12.79 14.17
C ASN A 22 11.67 13.50 12.81
N LEU A 23 11.11 12.88 11.77
CA LEU A 23 10.84 13.49 10.48
C LEU A 23 9.69 14.50 10.53
N GLN A 24 8.98 14.59 11.66
CA GLN A 24 7.75 15.37 11.81
C GLN A 24 6.64 14.94 10.84
N ALA A 25 6.62 13.65 10.46
CA ALA A 25 5.51 13.07 9.72
C ALA A 25 4.27 13.03 10.61
N GLU A 26 3.12 13.28 10.02
CA GLU A 26 1.83 13.34 10.70
C GLU A 26 1.16 11.96 10.69
N HIS A 27 0.89 11.38 11.86
CA HIS A 27 0.01 10.21 11.96
C HIS A 27 -1.43 10.64 11.67
N ARG A 28 -2.08 9.98 10.70
CA ARG A 28 -3.46 10.29 10.31
C ARG A 28 -4.46 9.34 10.92
N CYS A 29 -4.23 8.04 10.81
CA CYS A 29 -5.16 7.03 11.31
C CYS A 29 -4.53 5.64 11.39
N THR A 30 -5.24 4.74 12.06
CA THR A 30 -4.98 3.30 12.07
C THR A 30 -6.25 2.58 11.62
N MET A 31 -6.10 1.61 10.72
CA MET A 31 -7.21 0.92 10.06
C MET A 31 -6.98 -0.58 10.06
N LYS A 32 -8.06 -1.35 10.22
CA LYS A 32 -8.06 -2.78 9.89
C LYS A 32 -8.52 -2.92 8.45
N GLN A 33 -7.79 -3.67 7.65
CA GLN A 33 -8.09 -3.84 6.23
C GLN A 33 -8.14 -5.31 5.85
N LEU A 34 -9.16 -5.66 5.07
CA LEU A 34 -9.29 -6.96 4.43
C LEU A 34 -9.28 -6.76 2.92
N ASP A 35 -8.18 -7.16 2.27
CA ASP A 35 -8.03 -7.05 0.83
C ASP A 35 -8.35 -8.41 0.18
N THR A 36 -9.43 -8.48 -0.58
CA THR A 36 -9.77 -9.64 -1.42
C THR A 36 -9.30 -9.37 -2.85
N TYR A 37 -8.34 -10.13 -3.32
CA TYR A 37 -7.78 -10.03 -4.66
C TYR A 37 -8.53 -10.95 -5.62
N PHE A 38 -8.81 -10.46 -6.82
CA PHE A 38 -9.50 -11.22 -7.87
C PHE A 38 -8.54 -11.59 -9.01
N SER A 39 -8.80 -12.71 -9.68
CA SER A 39 -8.01 -13.10 -10.84
C SER A 39 -8.40 -12.28 -12.06
N VAL A 40 -7.45 -11.51 -12.60
CA VAL A 40 -7.63 -10.67 -13.79
C VAL A 40 -6.49 -10.92 -14.77
N THR A 41 -6.73 -10.67 -16.06
CA THR A 41 -5.74 -10.92 -17.11
C THR A 41 -4.67 -9.83 -17.23
N GLN A 42 -4.97 -8.62 -16.73
CA GLN A 42 -4.08 -7.47 -16.73
C GLN A 42 -4.17 -6.73 -15.40
N GLY A 43 -3.04 -6.18 -14.96
CA GLY A 43 -2.93 -5.45 -13.70
C GLY A 43 -3.31 -6.31 -12.48
N ARG A 44 -3.79 -5.62 -11.45
CA ARG A 44 -4.23 -6.22 -10.19
C ARG A 44 -5.53 -5.54 -9.76
N LEU A 45 -6.50 -6.35 -9.34
CA LEU A 45 -7.79 -5.89 -8.86
C LEU A 45 -8.02 -6.43 -7.45
N LYS A 46 -8.39 -5.54 -6.52
CA LYS A 46 -8.78 -5.93 -5.17
C LYS A 46 -9.97 -5.15 -4.69
N LEU A 47 -10.84 -5.81 -3.93
CA LEU A 47 -11.79 -5.15 -3.04
C LEU A 47 -11.10 -5.02 -1.67
N ARG A 48 -10.95 -3.80 -1.19
CA ARG A 48 -10.45 -3.47 0.14
C ARG A 48 -11.61 -3.08 1.02
N GLU A 49 -11.86 -3.84 2.07
CA GLU A 49 -12.76 -3.45 3.15
C GLU A 49 -11.94 -2.78 4.26
N ILE A 50 -12.41 -1.64 4.74
CA ILE A 50 -11.74 -0.82 5.76
C ILE A 50 -12.64 -0.77 6.98
N ASN A 51 -12.10 -1.24 8.10
CA ASN A 51 -12.81 -1.40 9.36
C ASN A 51 -14.09 -2.23 9.15
N THR A 52 -15.27 -1.66 9.45
CA THR A 52 -16.57 -2.36 9.38
C THR A 52 -17.56 -1.71 8.42
N HIS A 53 -17.22 -0.60 7.77
CA HIS A 53 -18.22 0.27 7.12
C HIS A 53 -17.82 0.81 5.75
N GLU A 54 -16.55 0.77 5.39
CA GLU A 54 -16.05 1.36 4.15
C GLU A 54 -15.46 0.26 3.26
N ALA A 55 -15.63 0.41 1.95
CA ALA A 55 -15.01 -0.50 1.00
C ALA A 55 -14.69 0.21 -0.32
N GLU A 56 -13.56 -0.17 -0.89
CA GLU A 56 -13.03 0.39 -2.13
C GLU A 56 -12.65 -0.73 -3.09
N LEU A 57 -13.05 -0.61 -4.35
CA LEU A 57 -12.48 -1.38 -5.44
C LEU A 57 -11.26 -0.64 -5.99
N ILE A 58 -10.11 -1.31 -5.97
CA ILE A 58 -8.85 -0.72 -6.40
C ILE A 58 -8.28 -1.56 -7.55
N TYR A 59 -8.15 -0.91 -8.71
CA TYR A 59 -7.36 -1.42 -9.83
C TYR A 59 -6.01 -0.72 -9.86
N TYR A 60 -4.94 -1.47 -10.07
CA TYR A 60 -3.62 -0.87 -10.23
C TYR A 60 -2.69 -1.70 -11.13
N GLU A 61 -1.77 -0.99 -11.78
CA GLU A 61 -0.71 -1.53 -12.61
C GLU A 61 0.64 -0.97 -12.16
N ARG A 62 1.58 -1.88 -11.90
CA ARG A 62 2.96 -1.57 -11.55
C ARG A 62 3.87 -2.71 -11.99
N SER A 63 5.15 -2.41 -12.21
CA SER A 63 6.16 -3.45 -12.42
C SER A 63 6.44 -4.21 -11.12
N ASP A 64 6.95 -5.44 -11.22
CA ASP A 64 7.38 -6.25 -10.06
C ASP A 64 8.87 -6.06 -9.77
N LEU A 65 9.33 -4.80 -9.84
CA LEU A 65 10.68 -4.42 -9.45
C LEU A 65 10.73 -4.18 -7.93
N ALA A 66 11.84 -4.54 -7.29
CA ALA A 66 12.01 -4.33 -5.84
C ALA A 66 12.21 -2.85 -5.48
N GLU A 67 12.90 -2.12 -6.37
CA GLU A 67 13.16 -0.70 -6.26
C GLU A 67 11.90 0.18 -6.33
N SER A 68 12.09 1.48 -6.10
CA SER A 68 11.01 2.47 -6.22
C SER A 68 10.48 2.47 -7.64
N ARG A 69 9.16 2.36 -7.78
CA ARG A 69 8.47 2.10 -9.05
C ARG A 69 7.19 2.90 -9.16
N TYR A 70 6.81 3.21 -10.38
CA TYR A 70 5.54 3.89 -10.62
C TYR A 70 4.38 2.90 -10.63
N SER A 71 3.29 3.32 -10.01
CA SER A 71 2.03 2.59 -10.00
C SER A 71 0.93 3.51 -10.53
N ASN A 72 0.17 3.01 -11.50
CA ASN A 72 -1.02 3.67 -12.01
C ASN A 72 -2.24 3.00 -11.40
N TYR A 73 -3.10 3.77 -10.76
CA TYR A 73 -4.23 3.20 -10.03
C TYR A 73 -5.52 4.01 -10.18
N GLN A 74 -6.63 3.30 -10.00
CA GLN A 74 -7.99 3.81 -9.91
C GLN A 74 -8.67 3.22 -8.68
N ILE A 75 -9.50 4.04 -8.03
CA ILE A 75 -10.24 3.71 -6.82
C ILE A 75 -11.70 4.04 -7.08
N CYS A 76 -12.59 3.15 -6.67
CA CYS A 76 -14.03 3.34 -6.72
C CYS A 76 -14.64 2.87 -5.40
N ASP A 77 -15.41 3.73 -4.73
CA ASP A 77 -16.13 3.38 -3.52
C ASP A 77 -17.21 2.34 -3.81
N ILE A 78 -17.33 1.33 -2.95
CA ILE A 78 -18.28 0.23 -3.09
C ILE A 78 -19.27 0.26 -1.92
N PRO A 79 -20.50 0.77 -2.12
CA PRO A 79 -21.51 0.85 -1.06
C PRO A 79 -22.00 -0.52 -0.57
N GLU A 80 -21.99 -1.54 -1.43
CA GLU A 80 -22.48 -2.89 -1.13
C GLU A 80 -21.36 -3.94 -1.29
N PRO A 81 -20.33 -3.93 -0.42
CA PRO A 81 -19.13 -4.75 -0.61
C PRO A 81 -19.40 -6.24 -0.60
N MET A 82 -20.36 -6.71 0.21
CA MET A 82 -20.71 -8.13 0.29
C MET A 82 -21.31 -8.64 -1.01
N ALA A 83 -22.29 -7.92 -1.58
CA ALA A 83 -22.91 -8.28 -2.85
C ALA A 83 -21.89 -8.20 -4.00
N PHE A 84 -21.11 -7.12 -4.04
CA PHE A 84 -20.03 -6.97 -5.02
C PHE A 84 -19.03 -8.12 -4.96
N LYS A 85 -18.53 -8.46 -3.75
CA LYS A 85 -17.56 -9.55 -3.56
C LYS A 85 -18.10 -10.88 -4.05
N GLN A 86 -19.37 -11.20 -3.76
CA GLN A 86 -19.98 -12.45 -4.24
C GLN A 86 -20.02 -12.52 -5.77
N ILE A 87 -20.48 -11.45 -6.42
CA ILE A 87 -20.54 -11.38 -7.89
C ILE A 87 -19.14 -11.46 -8.49
N ALA A 88 -18.19 -10.68 -7.99
CA ALA A 88 -16.81 -10.66 -8.48
C ALA A 88 -16.10 -12.00 -8.26
N ALA A 89 -16.33 -12.67 -7.12
CA ALA A 89 -15.80 -14.00 -6.86
C ALA A 89 -16.35 -15.04 -7.85
N MET A 90 -17.64 -14.99 -8.20
CA MET A 90 -18.22 -15.88 -9.21
C MET A 90 -17.70 -15.59 -10.62
N ALA A 91 -17.52 -14.32 -10.97
CA ALA A 91 -17.13 -13.90 -12.31
C ALA A 91 -15.63 -14.04 -12.60
N LEU A 92 -14.79 -13.73 -11.62
CA LEU A 92 -13.33 -13.62 -11.78
C LEU A 92 -12.57 -14.68 -10.98
N GLY A 93 -13.19 -15.26 -9.95
CA GLY A 93 -12.47 -16.07 -8.96
C GLY A 93 -11.66 -15.21 -7.99
N ILE A 94 -11.44 -15.74 -6.79
CA ILE A 94 -10.60 -15.12 -5.76
C ILE A 94 -9.18 -15.65 -5.95
N LYS A 95 -8.22 -14.71 -6.09
CA LYS A 95 -6.79 -15.02 -6.15
C LYS A 95 -6.20 -15.23 -4.75
N GLY A 96 -6.61 -14.41 -3.79
CA GLY A 96 -6.11 -14.47 -2.42
C GLY A 96 -6.77 -13.42 -1.52
N VAL A 97 -6.62 -13.58 -0.21
CA VAL A 97 -7.18 -12.67 0.80
C VAL A 97 -6.08 -12.28 1.77
N VAL A 98 -5.95 -10.99 2.04
CA VAL A 98 -4.90 -10.43 2.91
C VAL A 98 -5.55 -9.57 4.00
N GLU A 99 -5.37 -9.99 5.25
CA GLU A 99 -5.79 -9.25 6.44
C GLU A 99 -4.60 -8.48 7.03
N LYS A 100 -4.77 -7.19 7.33
CA LYS A 100 -3.71 -6.37 7.93
C LYS A 100 -4.25 -5.25 8.81
N GLN A 101 -3.41 -4.80 9.74
CA GLN A 101 -3.57 -3.52 10.41
C GLN A 101 -2.59 -2.52 9.78
N ARG A 102 -3.10 -1.38 9.31
CA ARG A 102 -2.33 -0.33 8.64
C ARG A 102 -2.38 0.95 9.45
N GLU A 103 -1.24 1.55 9.71
CA GLU A 103 -1.14 2.96 10.10
C GLU A 103 -0.82 3.79 8.88
N LEU A 104 -1.54 4.90 8.72
CA LEU A 104 -1.24 5.91 7.70
C LEU A 104 -0.56 7.10 8.35
N TRP A 105 0.65 7.39 7.89
CA TRP A 105 1.41 8.59 8.19
C TRP A 105 1.60 9.43 6.91
N MET A 106 1.72 10.74 7.07
CA MET A 106 1.88 11.69 5.97
C MET A 106 3.11 12.56 6.15
N PHE A 107 3.89 12.72 5.10
CA PHE A 107 4.95 13.73 5.01
C PHE A 107 4.90 14.36 3.61
N GLY A 108 4.49 15.62 3.52
CA GLY A 108 4.25 16.28 2.24
C GLY A 108 3.23 15.49 1.39
N ASP A 109 3.63 15.11 0.18
CA ASP A 109 2.83 14.31 -0.75
C ASP A 109 3.09 12.79 -0.62
N THR A 110 3.91 12.38 0.35
CA THR A 110 4.26 10.98 0.62
C THR A 110 3.36 10.39 1.71
N ARG A 111 2.59 9.38 1.31
CA ARG A 111 1.90 8.47 2.23
C ARG A 111 2.89 7.41 2.70
N ILE A 112 2.99 7.22 4.01
CA ILE A 112 3.77 6.17 4.64
C ILE A 112 2.81 5.20 5.31
N HIS A 113 2.79 3.95 4.84
CA HIS A 113 2.00 2.88 5.43
C HIS A 113 2.89 2.01 6.31
N LEU A 114 2.54 1.87 7.58
CA LEU A 114 3.12 0.86 8.47
C LEU A 114 2.11 -0.28 8.59
N ASP A 115 2.46 -1.44 8.04
CA ASP A 115 1.56 -2.58 7.92
C ASP A 115 2.00 -3.72 8.84
N GLU A 116 1.10 -4.20 9.66
CA GLU A 116 1.19 -5.52 10.29
C GLU A 116 0.25 -6.46 9.55
N VAL A 117 0.83 -7.37 8.77
CA VAL A 117 0.10 -8.28 7.88
C VAL A 117 0.03 -9.65 8.51
N LYS A 118 -1.19 -10.17 8.65
CA LYS A 118 -1.44 -11.47 9.24
C LYS A 118 -0.66 -12.55 8.48
N ASP A 119 0.03 -13.40 9.23
CA ASP A 119 0.87 -14.50 8.75
C ASP A 119 2.10 -14.11 7.91
N LEU A 120 2.30 -12.83 7.59
CA LEU A 120 3.45 -12.34 6.80
C LEU A 120 4.42 -11.43 7.58
N GLY A 121 3.98 -10.83 8.68
CA GLY A 121 4.84 -9.98 9.52
C GLY A 121 4.66 -8.48 9.28
N GLN A 122 5.73 -7.71 9.47
CA GLN A 122 5.69 -6.25 9.49
C GLN A 122 6.36 -5.64 8.25
N PHE A 123 5.71 -4.65 7.66
CA PHE A 123 6.13 -4.01 6.43
C PHE A 123 5.98 -2.50 6.49
N VAL A 124 6.73 -1.82 5.63
CA VAL A 124 6.54 -0.41 5.31
C VAL A 124 6.35 -0.24 3.81
N GLU A 125 5.34 0.56 3.44
CA GLU A 125 5.14 1.01 2.06
C GLU A 125 5.20 2.54 2.01
N LEU A 126 5.92 3.09 1.03
CA LEU A 126 5.85 4.51 0.71
C LEU A 126 5.12 4.69 -0.60
N GLU A 127 4.25 5.70 -0.67
CA GLU A 127 3.53 6.07 -1.88
C GLU A 127 3.50 7.60 -2.01
N THR A 128 4.40 8.15 -2.82
CA THR A 128 4.48 9.58 -3.12
C THR A 128 3.61 9.89 -4.33
N VAL A 129 2.54 10.66 -4.13
CA VAL A 129 1.58 10.97 -5.20
C VAL A 129 2.17 12.05 -6.11
N ILE A 130 2.11 11.83 -7.42
CA ILE A 130 2.51 12.85 -8.41
C ILE A 130 1.28 13.68 -8.71
N HIS A 131 1.22 14.90 -8.17
CA HIS A 131 0.12 15.82 -8.39
C HIS A 131 0.61 17.20 -8.85
N ASN A 132 0.86 18.13 -7.93
CA ASN A 132 1.22 19.53 -8.24
C ASN A 132 2.73 19.78 -8.32
N GLN A 133 3.53 18.75 -8.11
CA GLN A 133 4.99 18.80 -8.10
C GLN A 133 5.58 18.19 -9.37
N THR A 134 6.81 18.59 -9.69
CA THR A 134 7.60 17.93 -10.72
C THR A 134 7.98 16.51 -10.29
N GLU A 135 8.27 15.64 -11.26
CA GLU A 135 8.70 14.26 -10.97
C GLU A 135 10.02 14.22 -10.17
N ALA A 136 10.89 15.21 -10.37
CA ALA A 136 12.14 15.35 -9.62
C ALA A 136 11.90 15.72 -8.15
N GLU A 137 10.95 16.62 -7.86
CA GLU A 137 10.56 16.97 -6.48
C GLU A 137 9.93 15.77 -5.77
N ALA A 138 9.02 15.06 -6.44
CA ALA A 138 8.43 13.84 -5.91
C ALA A 138 9.48 12.77 -5.58
N GLN A 139 10.46 12.57 -6.49
CA GLN A 139 11.57 11.64 -6.25
C GLN A 139 12.47 12.07 -5.09
N ALA A 140 12.76 13.36 -4.96
CA ALA A 140 13.56 13.89 -3.87
C ALA A 140 12.87 13.71 -2.51
N GLU A 141 11.56 13.99 -2.42
CA GLU A 141 10.77 13.73 -1.22
C GLU A 141 10.74 12.22 -0.90
N HIS A 142 10.43 11.38 -1.89
CA HIS A 142 10.39 9.93 -1.73
C HIS A 142 11.71 9.37 -1.20
N GLN A 143 12.83 9.84 -1.75
CA GLN A 143 14.16 9.41 -1.33
C GLN A 143 14.53 9.93 0.06
N LEU A 144 14.13 11.16 0.42
CA LEU A 144 14.32 11.72 1.77
C LEU A 144 13.61 10.85 2.81
N VAL A 145 12.33 10.52 2.58
CA VAL A 145 11.56 9.67 3.51
C VAL A 145 12.20 8.27 3.59
N LYS A 146 12.52 7.65 2.44
CA LYS A 146 13.16 6.32 2.39
C LYS A 146 14.48 6.28 3.18
N ASN A 147 15.33 7.29 3.00
CA ASN A 147 16.61 7.40 3.71
C ASN A 147 16.40 7.61 5.21
N THR A 148 15.44 8.45 5.60
CA THR A 148 15.14 8.72 7.02
C THR A 148 14.63 7.47 7.74
N LEU A 149 13.85 6.64 7.03
CA LEU A 149 13.38 5.36 7.54
C LEU A 149 14.47 4.30 7.58
N GLY A 150 15.68 4.56 7.04
CA GLY A 150 16.83 3.66 7.11
C GLY A 150 16.56 2.28 6.48
N ILE A 151 15.78 2.26 5.41
CA ILE A 151 15.42 1.02 4.70
C ILE A 151 16.61 0.56 3.87
N LYS A 152 17.03 -0.69 4.09
CA LYS A 152 18.12 -1.29 3.34
C LYS A 152 17.59 -1.93 2.06
N GLU A 153 18.47 -2.08 1.06
CA GLU A 153 18.09 -2.73 -0.20
C GLU A 153 17.74 -4.21 -0.03
N GLU A 154 18.36 -4.88 0.94
CA GLU A 154 18.08 -6.28 1.28
C GLU A 154 16.66 -6.52 1.82
N ASP A 155 16.01 -5.47 2.35
CA ASP A 155 14.67 -5.55 2.91
C ASP A 155 13.57 -5.33 1.85
N LEU A 156 13.95 -4.93 0.63
CA LEU A 156 12.99 -4.55 -0.41
C LEU A 156 12.15 -5.73 -0.91
N VAL A 157 10.85 -5.49 -1.05
CA VAL A 157 9.87 -6.46 -1.53
C VAL A 157 9.29 -5.99 -2.86
N SER A 158 9.50 -6.78 -3.90
CA SER A 158 9.02 -6.50 -5.26
C SER A 158 7.52 -6.79 -5.43
N ILE A 159 7.05 -7.91 -4.87
CA ILE A 159 5.72 -8.46 -5.15
C ILE A 159 4.59 -7.88 -4.27
N SER A 160 3.34 -8.13 -4.69
CA SER A 160 2.15 -7.76 -3.91
C SER A 160 1.97 -8.71 -2.72
N TYR A 161 1.22 -8.32 -1.69
CA TYR A 161 0.87 -9.25 -0.61
C TYR A 161 0.11 -10.47 -1.14
N SER A 162 -0.72 -10.28 -2.17
CA SER A 162 -1.44 -11.37 -2.85
C SER A 162 -0.58 -12.36 -3.62
N ASP A 163 0.70 -12.07 -3.80
CA ASP A 163 1.67 -13.00 -4.40
C ASP A 163 2.48 -13.71 -3.28
N LEU A 164 2.29 -13.33 -2.02
CA LEU A 164 2.93 -13.89 -0.82
C LEU A 164 2.01 -14.86 -0.04
N VAL A 165 0.70 -14.85 -0.32
CA VAL A 165 -0.31 -15.76 0.24
C VAL A 165 -0.82 -16.77 -0.78
#